data_AF-A0A945CFB0-F1
#
_entry.id   AF-A0A945CFB0-F1
#
_cell.length_a   1.000
_cell.length_b   1.000
_cell.length_c   1.000
_cell.angle_alpha   90.00
_cell.angle_beta   90.00
_cell.angle_gamma   90.00
#
_symmetry.space_group_name_H-M   'P 1'
#
loop_
_entity.id
_entity.type
_entity.pdbx_description
1 polymer ?
#
loop_
_entity_poly.entity_id
_entity_poly.type
_entity_poly.pdbx_seq_one_letter_code
_entity_poly.pdbx_strand_id
1 'polypeptide(L)'
;MPEDLPSWYPTSLDKDQFFTLRDSLATLLPRMAASLSALLSADIRVKTAYIDYPIYGDVIASLENPSCSYIMEMALLGDPILVNLPWSIVNPFIHQGKSTEDSPAYQPRILSPRERSVMQQVGNQLAIDLEATWSKIVDTRVLNVQLANHPERIGLSHPSSKGILFIYQIDLPNKSGQISIFYPDTALLPLLGTFRWSLHVYSAPATPGTKTNAGPGKVVPARSGKGHWQTYGVADGLANPAVSAVFQDRDGYLWLGTTEGMSRFNGIEFENFTTEDGLVGDVISSIYQDRDGYLWFGTAAGAGRFDGKVFTNFTTRDGLPHDEIRSIYQDRDGYLWFGTAAGAGRFDGKVFTN
;
A
#
# COMPACT_ATOMS: atom_id res chain seq x y z
N MET A 1 -28.13 5.02 1.70
CA MET A 1 -27.57 6.33 2.10
C MET A 1 -26.27 6.05 2.81
N PRO A 2 -25.12 6.53 2.33
CA PRO A 2 -23.83 6.15 2.90
C PRO A 2 -23.53 6.99 4.15
N GLU A 3 -23.11 6.36 5.24
CA GLU A 3 -22.59 7.05 6.44
C GLU A 3 -21.10 7.39 6.23
N ASP A 4 -20.87 8.69 6.09
CA ASP A 4 -19.85 9.53 6.73
C ASP A 4 -18.38 9.14 6.58
N LEU A 5 -17.88 9.24 5.34
CA LEU A 5 -16.51 9.72 5.15
C LEU A 5 -16.37 11.07 5.88
N PRO A 6 -15.24 11.36 6.56
CA PRO A 6 -15.03 12.67 7.16
C PRO A 6 -15.23 13.76 6.11
N SER A 7 -15.72 14.93 6.52
CA SER A 7 -15.93 16.06 5.59
C SER A 7 -14.67 16.46 4.81
N TRP A 8 -13.49 16.11 5.33
CA TRP A 8 -12.19 16.31 4.70
C TRP A 8 -11.75 15.18 3.76
N TYR A 9 -12.56 14.17 3.46
CA TYR A 9 -12.12 13.10 2.57
C TYR A 9 -11.84 13.62 1.14
N PRO A 10 -10.69 13.28 0.51
CA PRO A 10 -10.33 13.80 -0.80
C PRO A 10 -11.28 13.32 -1.89
N THR A 11 -11.85 14.26 -2.64
CA THR A 11 -12.73 13.95 -3.79
C THR A 11 -11.94 13.53 -5.03
N SER A 12 -10.63 13.77 -5.04
CA SER A 12 -9.72 13.45 -6.15
C SER A 12 -9.21 12.01 -6.15
N LEU A 13 -9.32 11.30 -5.02
CA LEU A 13 -8.87 9.92 -4.88
C LEU A 13 -10.04 9.02 -4.44
N ASP A 14 -10.11 7.82 -5.03
CA ASP A 14 -10.92 6.77 -4.44
C ASP A 14 -10.32 6.30 -3.10
N LYS A 15 -11.10 5.47 -2.38
CA LYS A 15 -10.79 5.05 -1.01
C LYS A 15 -9.49 4.27 -0.92
N ASP A 16 -9.21 3.44 -1.91
CA ASP A 16 -8.04 2.56 -1.92
C ASP A 16 -6.78 3.34 -2.32
N GLN A 17 -6.91 4.26 -3.28
CA GLN A 17 -5.86 5.22 -3.63
C GLN A 17 -5.45 6.07 -2.42
N PHE A 18 -6.42 6.62 -1.69
CA PHE A 18 -6.13 7.42 -0.49
C PHE A 18 -5.43 6.60 0.59
N PHE A 19 -5.90 5.39 0.90
CA PHE A 19 -5.26 4.56 1.92
C PHE A 19 -3.87 4.08 1.51
N THR A 20 -3.67 3.74 0.23
CA THR A 20 -2.36 3.37 -0.31
C THR A 20 -1.38 4.53 -0.18
N LEU A 21 -1.80 5.75 -0.55
CA LEU A 21 -0.99 6.95 -0.38
C LEU A 21 -0.67 7.21 1.09
N ARG A 22 -1.68 7.15 1.96
CA ARG A 22 -1.53 7.35 3.41
C ARG A 22 -0.52 6.36 4.00
N ASP A 23 -0.66 5.08 3.70
CA ASP A 23 0.15 4.01 4.29
C ASP A 23 1.58 4.04 3.74
N SER A 24 1.74 4.38 2.47
CA SER A 24 3.06 4.61 1.87
C SER A 24 3.76 5.79 2.54
N LEU A 25 3.07 6.92 2.71
CA LEU A 25 3.59 8.10 3.41
C LEU A 25 3.78 7.88 4.92
N ALA A 26 3.10 6.90 5.53
CA ALA A 26 3.41 6.49 6.90
C ALA A 26 4.81 5.88 7.02
N THR A 27 5.36 5.30 5.94
CA THR A 27 6.74 4.80 5.91
C THR A 27 7.81 5.90 5.90
N LEU A 28 7.41 7.16 5.64
CA LEU A 28 8.29 8.33 5.74
C LEU A 28 8.73 8.60 7.18
N LEU A 29 7.83 8.38 8.16
CA LEU A 29 8.01 8.78 9.56
C LEU A 29 9.34 8.29 10.18
N PRO A 30 9.64 6.98 10.22
CA PRO A 30 10.88 6.49 10.83
C PRO A 30 12.12 6.96 10.07
N ARG A 31 12.02 7.16 8.75
CA ARG A 31 13.13 7.62 7.92
C ARG A 31 13.45 9.09 8.18
N MET A 32 12.43 9.93 8.18
CA MET A 32 12.53 11.36 8.45
C MET A 32 13.01 11.62 9.89
N ALA A 33 12.56 10.82 10.87
CA ALA A 33 13.07 10.89 12.23
C ALA A 33 14.59 10.63 12.27
N ALA A 34 15.03 9.50 11.68
CA ALA A 34 16.43 9.12 11.69
C ALA A 34 17.34 10.12 10.93
N SER A 35 16.91 10.58 9.76
CA SER A 35 17.69 11.48 8.90
C SER A 35 17.83 12.87 9.51
N LEU A 36 16.73 13.45 10.03
CA LEU A 36 16.76 14.75 10.70
C LEU A 36 17.54 14.68 12.01
N SER A 37 17.40 13.59 12.77
CA SER A 37 18.21 13.37 13.97
C SER A 37 19.70 13.37 13.68
N ALA A 38 20.11 12.67 12.63
CA ALA A 38 21.50 12.62 12.20
C ALA A 38 22.00 14.00 11.73
N LEU A 39 21.20 14.70 10.92
CA LEU A 39 21.56 16.00 10.37
C LEU A 39 21.69 17.09 11.45
N LEU A 40 20.80 17.07 12.44
CA LEU A 40 20.71 18.11 13.47
C LEU A 40 21.39 17.74 14.78
N SER A 41 21.96 16.53 14.90
CA SER A 41 22.54 16.01 16.16
C SER A 41 21.56 16.08 17.34
N ALA A 42 20.29 15.70 17.14
CA ALA A 42 19.22 15.77 18.16
C ALA A 42 18.30 14.55 18.12
N ASP A 43 17.72 14.13 19.26
CA ASP A 43 16.67 13.09 19.30
C ASP A 43 15.36 13.69 18.76
N ILE A 44 15.01 13.34 17.53
CA ILE A 44 13.82 13.85 16.83
C ILE A 44 12.87 12.69 16.62
N ARG A 45 11.63 12.86 17.06
CA ARG A 45 10.56 11.91 16.81
C ARG A 45 9.53 12.50 15.89
N VAL A 46 9.01 11.67 15.00
CA VAL A 46 8.03 12.05 14.01
C VAL A 46 6.81 11.14 14.15
N LYS A 47 5.63 11.74 14.21
CA LYS A 47 4.36 11.01 14.14
C LYS A 47 3.37 11.77 13.27
N THR A 48 2.46 11.04 12.62
CA THR A 48 1.34 11.66 11.92
C THR A 48 0.44 12.35 12.94
N ALA A 49 0.15 13.63 12.74
CA ALA A 49 -0.78 14.38 13.56
C ALA A 49 -2.21 14.19 13.03
N TYR A 50 -2.46 14.65 11.80
CA TYR A 50 -3.72 14.43 11.08
C TYR A 50 -3.53 14.68 9.57
N ILE A 51 -4.56 14.35 8.80
CA ILE A 51 -4.65 14.58 7.35
C ILE A 51 -5.88 15.44 7.11
N ASP A 52 -5.76 16.39 6.19
CA ASP A 52 -6.84 17.28 5.79
C ASP A 52 -6.92 17.39 4.25
N TYR A 53 -7.99 17.98 3.74
CA TYR A 53 -8.21 18.21 2.30
C TYR A 53 -8.68 19.65 2.01
N PRO A 54 -7.82 20.64 2.28
CA PRO A 54 -8.14 22.05 2.10
C PRO A 54 -8.04 22.49 0.63
N ILE A 55 -8.53 23.69 0.35
CA ILE A 55 -8.18 24.42 -0.88
C ILE A 55 -6.78 25.05 -0.74
N TYR A 56 -6.04 25.09 -1.83
CA TYR A 56 -4.67 25.61 -1.89
C TYR A 56 -4.58 27.07 -1.41
N GLY A 57 -5.56 27.90 -1.73
CA GLY A 57 -5.63 29.29 -1.27
C GLY A 57 -5.61 29.42 0.26
N ASP A 58 -6.32 28.54 0.98
CA ASP A 58 -6.36 28.54 2.45
C ASP A 58 -5.02 28.06 3.03
N VAL A 59 -4.41 27.05 2.40
CA VAL A 59 -3.07 26.57 2.80
C VAL A 59 -2.06 27.70 2.71
N ILE A 60 -2.01 28.40 1.57
CA ILE A 60 -1.10 29.53 1.37
C ILE A 60 -1.40 30.70 2.32
N ALA A 61 -2.67 31.02 2.54
CA ALA A 61 -3.07 32.09 3.45
C ALA A 61 -2.73 31.79 4.92
N SER A 62 -2.63 30.50 5.29
CA SER A 62 -2.25 30.06 6.64
C SER A 62 -0.74 30.12 6.92
N LEU A 63 0.08 30.30 5.89
CA LEU A 63 1.54 30.30 6.06
C LEU A 63 2.01 31.57 6.77
N GLU A 64 3.00 31.39 7.65
CA GLU A 64 3.72 32.49 8.27
C GLU A 64 4.47 33.28 7.18
N ASN A 65 4.55 34.61 7.34
CA ASN A 65 5.19 35.48 6.37
C ASN A 65 6.33 36.27 7.03
N PRO A 66 7.59 36.12 6.57
CA PRO A 66 8.05 35.19 5.51
C PRO A 66 7.99 33.73 5.94
N SER A 67 7.70 32.83 4.99
CA SER A 67 7.58 31.40 5.24
C SER A 67 8.95 30.70 5.18
N CYS A 68 9.07 29.52 5.78
CA CYS A 68 10.14 28.59 5.46
C CYS A 68 9.53 27.37 4.77
N SER A 69 9.24 27.53 3.49
CA SER A 69 8.61 26.49 2.67
C SER A 69 9.56 25.99 1.59
N TYR A 70 9.46 24.72 1.26
CA TYR A 70 10.12 24.13 0.10
C TYR A 70 9.09 23.83 -0.96
N ILE A 71 9.42 24.21 -2.17
CA ILE A 71 8.72 23.79 -3.37
C ILE A 71 9.58 22.69 -3.98
N MET A 72 9.00 21.51 -4.09
CA MET A 72 9.70 20.35 -4.63
C MET A 72 9.02 19.90 -5.91
N GLU A 73 9.80 19.87 -6.98
CA GLU A 73 9.40 19.25 -8.24
C GLU A 73 9.85 17.80 -8.20
N MET A 74 8.93 16.87 -8.44
CA MET A 74 9.22 15.45 -8.50
C MET A 74 8.84 14.93 -9.87
N ALA A 75 9.69 14.10 -10.46
CA ALA A 75 9.39 13.46 -11.74
C ALA A 75 8.09 12.66 -11.62
N LEU A 76 7.27 12.62 -12.67
CA LEU A 76 6.00 11.88 -12.71
C LEU A 76 4.89 12.39 -11.76
N LEU A 77 5.17 13.36 -10.88
CA LEU A 77 4.14 14.19 -10.28
C LEU A 77 3.82 15.34 -11.25
N GLY A 78 2.60 15.86 -11.15
CA GLY A 78 2.15 17.00 -11.95
C GLY A 78 2.71 18.30 -11.39
N ASP A 79 1.86 19.08 -10.72
CA ASP A 79 2.29 20.32 -10.06
C ASP A 79 3.29 20.05 -8.91
N PRO A 80 4.14 21.03 -8.55
CA PRO A 80 5.08 20.90 -7.44
C PRO A 80 4.36 20.69 -6.09
N ILE A 81 5.02 19.96 -5.19
CA ILE A 81 4.54 19.80 -3.80
C ILE A 81 5.08 20.90 -2.91
N LEU A 82 4.30 21.28 -1.90
CA LEU A 82 4.68 22.31 -0.92
C LEU A 82 4.95 21.66 0.43
N VAL A 83 6.17 21.78 0.92
CA VAL A 83 6.57 21.35 2.26
C VAL A 83 6.78 22.58 3.13
N ASN A 84 5.94 22.81 4.13
CA ASN A 84 6.05 23.97 5.02
C ASN A 84 6.59 23.58 6.41
N LEU A 85 7.58 24.35 6.86
CA LEU A 85 8.12 24.28 8.22
C LEU A 85 7.76 25.59 8.93
N PRO A 86 6.90 25.57 9.96
CA PRO A 86 6.64 26.78 10.74
C PRO A 86 7.88 27.19 11.53
N TRP A 87 7.96 28.47 11.89
CA TRP A 87 9.06 29.05 12.65
C TRP A 87 9.27 28.38 14.01
N SER A 88 8.24 27.76 14.57
CA SER A 88 8.37 26.92 15.78
C SER A 88 9.37 25.77 15.61
N ILE A 89 9.53 25.24 14.38
CA ILE A 89 10.47 24.17 13.99
C ILE A 89 11.74 24.73 13.35
N VAL A 90 11.63 25.74 12.49
CA VAL A 90 12.80 26.34 11.80
C VAL A 90 13.84 26.84 12.79
N ASN A 91 13.40 27.48 13.87
CA ASN A 91 14.31 28.05 14.87
C ASN A 91 15.21 26.97 15.53
N PRO A 92 14.67 25.87 16.07
CA PRO A 92 15.51 24.74 16.50
C PRO A 92 16.46 24.23 15.41
N PHE A 93 16.02 24.16 14.16
CA PHE A 93 16.81 23.54 13.08
C PHE A 93 18.04 24.39 12.71
N ILE A 94 17.89 25.71 12.59
CA ILE A 94 19.02 26.62 12.32
C ILE A 94 20.06 26.64 13.46
N HIS A 95 19.66 26.21 14.65
CA HIS A 95 20.51 26.07 15.83
C HIS A 95 20.89 24.61 16.16
N GLN A 96 20.78 23.69 15.18
CA GLN A 96 21.18 22.28 15.32
C GLN A 96 20.50 21.58 16.51
N GLY A 97 19.19 21.75 16.63
CA GLY A 97 18.37 21.09 17.66
C GLY A 97 18.57 21.60 19.09
N LYS A 98 19.44 22.59 19.30
CA LYS A 98 19.66 23.19 20.63
C LYS A 98 18.57 24.21 20.94
N SER A 99 17.97 24.06 22.11
CA SER A 99 17.11 25.11 22.70
C SER A 99 18.00 26.23 23.20
N THR A 100 17.82 27.44 22.69
CA THR A 100 18.28 28.65 23.35
C THR A 100 17.14 29.10 24.27
N GLU A 101 17.19 28.71 25.55
CA GLU A 101 16.14 29.04 26.53
C GLU A 101 15.90 30.56 26.68
N ASP A 102 16.85 31.39 26.25
CA ASP A 102 16.80 32.87 26.31
C ASP A 102 16.42 33.56 24.99
N SER A 103 15.87 32.82 24.02
CA SER A 103 15.59 33.37 22.70
C SER A 103 14.21 34.06 22.66
N PRO A 104 14.13 35.40 22.46
CA PRO A 104 12.87 36.15 22.49
C PRO A 104 11.93 35.61 21.41
N ALA A 105 10.61 35.57 21.65
CA ALA A 105 9.60 35.05 20.73
C ALA A 105 9.96 35.28 19.24
N TYR A 106 10.54 34.26 18.61
CA TYR A 106 11.18 34.42 17.30
C TYR A 106 10.10 34.61 16.25
N GLN A 107 10.02 35.83 15.72
CA GLN A 107 9.09 36.20 14.66
C GLN A 107 9.60 35.72 13.30
N PRO A 108 8.70 35.42 12.36
CA PRO A 108 9.05 35.16 10.97
C PRO A 108 9.98 36.22 10.38
N ARG A 109 11.10 35.80 9.77
CA ARG A 109 12.08 36.72 9.16
C ARG A 109 12.84 36.11 7.99
N ILE A 110 13.52 36.94 7.21
CA ILE A 110 14.42 36.43 6.17
C ILE A 110 15.63 35.76 6.83
N LEU A 111 15.93 34.53 6.40
CA LEU A 111 17.10 33.77 6.86
C LEU A 111 18.40 34.42 6.36
N SER A 112 19.41 34.49 7.22
CA SER A 112 20.77 34.86 6.82
C SER A 112 21.38 33.80 5.88
N PRO A 113 22.45 34.11 5.12
CA PRO A 113 23.07 33.14 4.21
C PRO A 113 23.48 31.82 4.89
N ARG A 114 23.97 31.88 6.13
CA ARG A 114 24.36 30.70 6.91
C ARG A 114 23.14 29.86 7.30
N GLU A 115 22.10 30.49 7.84
CA GLU A 115 20.87 29.81 8.23
C GLU A 115 20.16 29.22 7.01
N ARG A 116 20.17 29.95 5.89
CA ARG A 116 19.67 29.47 4.61
C ARG A 116 20.41 28.22 4.14
N SER A 117 21.72 28.15 4.32
CA SER A 117 22.50 26.94 4.00
C SER A 117 22.08 25.74 4.85
N VAL A 118 21.80 25.94 6.14
CA VAL A 118 21.32 24.88 7.03
C VAL A 118 19.93 24.41 6.60
N MET A 119 19.00 25.33 6.36
CA MET A 119 17.66 24.98 5.91
C MET A 119 17.68 24.35 4.52
N GLN A 120 18.59 24.74 3.62
CA GLN A 120 18.75 24.03 2.34
C GLN A 120 19.21 22.58 2.54
N GLN A 121 20.10 22.28 3.49
CA GLN A 121 20.47 20.90 3.81
C GLN A 121 19.27 20.11 4.35
N VAL A 122 18.45 20.73 5.20
CA VAL A 122 17.20 20.12 5.69
C VAL A 122 16.26 19.83 4.52
N GLY A 123 16.01 20.81 3.65
CA GLY A 123 15.16 20.64 2.46
C GLY A 123 15.65 19.52 1.54
N ASN A 124 16.96 19.44 1.29
CA ASN A 124 17.56 18.38 0.49
C ASN A 124 17.41 17.00 1.16
N GLN A 125 17.55 16.92 2.48
CA GLN A 125 17.37 15.66 3.21
C GLN A 125 15.91 15.20 3.18
N LEU A 126 14.95 16.12 3.38
CA LEU A 126 13.52 15.83 3.25
C LEU A 126 13.18 15.36 1.83
N ALA A 127 13.78 15.97 0.81
CA ALA A 127 13.61 15.54 -0.58
C ALA A 127 14.12 14.10 -0.80
N ILE A 128 15.27 13.73 -0.25
CA ILE A 128 15.80 12.34 -0.31
C ILE A 128 14.86 11.35 0.38
N ASP A 129 14.22 11.75 1.49
CA ASP A 129 13.28 10.91 2.22
C ASP A 129 11.94 10.76 1.52
N LEU A 130 11.45 11.84 0.92
CA LEU A 130 10.26 11.82 0.08
C LEU A 130 10.48 11.00 -1.18
N GLU A 131 11.61 11.17 -1.87
CA GLU A 131 11.98 10.39 -3.05
C GLU A 131 11.97 8.89 -2.74
N ALA A 132 12.66 8.47 -1.67
CA ALA A 132 12.72 7.05 -1.30
C ALA A 132 11.37 6.48 -0.88
N THR A 133 10.48 7.32 -0.34
CA THR A 133 9.11 6.93 0.00
C THR A 133 8.27 6.77 -1.25
N TRP A 134 8.33 7.75 -2.15
CA TRP A 134 7.61 7.75 -3.42
C TRP A 134 8.11 6.70 -4.40
N SER A 135 9.40 6.37 -4.38
CA SER A 135 10.01 5.29 -5.19
C SER A 135 9.36 3.92 -4.96
N LYS A 136 8.65 3.73 -3.83
CA LYS A 136 7.86 2.52 -3.57
C LYS A 136 6.53 2.50 -4.30
N ILE A 137 6.02 3.68 -4.66
CA ILE A 137 4.75 3.88 -5.37
C ILE A 137 5.01 3.95 -6.88
N VAL A 138 5.92 4.82 -7.29
CA VAL A 138 6.22 5.17 -8.68
C VAL A 138 7.72 5.44 -8.83
N ASP A 139 8.32 5.06 -9.96
CA ASP A 139 9.75 5.28 -10.24
C ASP A 139 10.05 6.76 -10.48
N THR A 140 10.13 7.53 -9.39
CA THR A 140 10.31 8.98 -9.38
C THR A 140 11.64 9.37 -8.76
N ARG A 141 12.02 10.63 -9.03
CA ARG A 141 13.13 11.33 -8.41
C ARG A 141 12.79 12.80 -8.22
N VAL A 142 13.42 13.45 -7.27
CA VAL A 142 13.31 14.89 -7.08
C VAL A 142 14.11 15.60 -8.17
N LEU A 143 13.45 16.52 -8.88
CA LEU A 143 14.02 17.34 -9.94
C LEU A 143 14.58 18.66 -9.41
N ASN A 144 13.87 19.26 -8.46
CA ASN A 144 14.21 20.57 -7.93
C ASN A 144 13.73 20.71 -6.48
N VAL A 145 14.50 21.45 -5.66
CA VAL A 145 14.15 21.80 -4.28
C VAL A 145 14.42 23.30 -4.08
N GLN A 146 13.36 24.09 -4.12
CA GLN A 146 13.44 25.54 -3.96
C GLN A 146 12.95 25.95 -2.57
N LEU A 147 13.84 26.53 -1.76
CA LEU A 147 13.45 27.23 -0.54
C LEU A 147 12.81 28.57 -0.88
N ALA A 148 11.56 28.77 -0.43
CA ALA A 148 10.72 29.92 -0.73
C ALA A 148 10.26 30.66 0.55
N ASN A 149 10.51 31.98 0.55
CA ASN A 149 10.04 32.87 1.61
C ASN A 149 8.60 33.38 1.35
N HIS A 150 8.18 33.35 0.09
CA HIS A 150 6.91 33.88 -0.40
C HIS A 150 6.28 32.93 -1.44
N PRO A 151 5.84 31.71 -1.01
CA PRO A 151 5.28 30.72 -1.92
C PRO A 151 4.01 31.20 -2.64
N GLU A 152 3.28 32.16 -2.06
CA GLU A 152 2.10 32.80 -2.67
C GLU A 152 2.41 33.48 -4.00
N ARG A 153 3.65 33.90 -4.22
CA ARG A 153 4.09 34.58 -5.45
C ARG A 153 4.49 33.62 -6.56
N ILE A 154 4.68 32.34 -6.23
CA ILE A 154 5.17 31.33 -7.18
C ILE A 154 4.00 30.69 -7.94
N GLY A 155 2.81 30.66 -7.33
CA GLY A 155 1.59 30.23 -8.03
C GLY A 155 1.59 28.74 -8.37
N LEU A 156 1.87 27.89 -7.39
CA LEU A 156 2.05 26.43 -7.57
C LEU A 156 0.84 25.71 -8.16
N SER A 157 -0.35 26.20 -7.87
CA SER A 157 -1.63 25.68 -8.34
C SER A 157 -2.67 26.79 -8.33
N HIS A 158 -3.81 26.58 -8.99
CA HIS A 158 -4.93 27.51 -8.92
C HIS A 158 -5.41 27.67 -7.45
N PRO A 159 -5.74 28.90 -6.97
CA PRO A 159 -6.14 29.13 -5.57
C PRO A 159 -7.34 28.30 -5.10
N SER A 160 -8.24 27.93 -6.01
CA SER A 160 -9.41 27.10 -5.71
C SER A 160 -9.15 25.59 -5.83
N SER A 161 -7.96 25.18 -6.27
CA SER A 161 -7.62 23.75 -6.35
C SER A 161 -7.58 23.14 -4.96
N LYS A 162 -8.12 21.93 -4.82
CA LYS A 162 -7.96 21.14 -3.59
C LYS A 162 -6.68 20.33 -3.63
N GLY A 163 -6.29 19.84 -2.46
CA GLY A 163 -5.16 18.93 -2.33
C GLY A 163 -5.12 18.30 -0.96
N ILE A 164 -4.34 17.24 -0.84
CA ILE A 164 -4.18 16.48 0.40
C ILE A 164 -3.08 17.13 1.22
N LEU A 165 -3.41 17.49 2.46
CA LEU A 165 -2.48 18.07 3.42
C LEU A 165 -2.12 17.03 4.48
N PHE A 166 -0.89 16.54 4.45
CA PHE A 166 -0.34 15.70 5.51
C PHE A 166 0.33 16.56 6.57
N ILE A 167 -0.06 16.40 7.83
CA ILE A 167 0.52 17.13 8.94
C ILE A 167 1.23 16.16 9.87
N TYR A 168 2.52 16.41 10.07
CA TYR A 168 3.39 15.59 10.91
C TYR A 168 3.82 16.38 12.14
N GLN A 169 3.63 15.79 13.32
CA GLN A 169 4.18 16.32 14.55
C GLN A 169 5.67 15.94 14.63
N ILE A 170 6.51 16.95 14.79
CA ILE A 170 7.94 16.83 15.05
C ILE A 170 8.16 17.15 16.54
N ASP A 171 8.64 16.17 17.28
CA ASP A 171 9.00 16.29 18.69
C ASP A 171 10.53 16.35 18.79
N LEU A 172 11.05 17.52 19.16
CA LEU A 172 12.44 17.72 19.60
C LEU A 172 12.51 17.57 21.14
N PRO A 173 13.70 17.41 21.74
CA PRO A 173 13.82 17.16 23.18
C PRO A 173 13.11 18.20 24.07
N ASN A 174 13.09 19.46 23.63
CA ASN A 174 12.56 20.59 24.43
C ASN A 174 11.40 21.34 23.74
N LYS A 175 10.97 20.91 22.55
CA LYS A 175 9.95 21.63 21.78
C LYS A 175 9.27 20.70 20.79
N SER A 176 7.99 20.95 20.54
CA SER A 176 7.24 20.24 19.52
C SER A 176 6.61 21.25 18.55
N GLY A 177 6.48 20.84 17.30
CA GLY A 177 5.80 21.64 16.26
C GLY A 177 5.30 20.74 15.14
N GLN A 178 4.62 21.33 14.17
CA GLN A 178 3.98 20.58 13.08
C GLN A 178 4.55 21.04 11.75
N ILE A 179 5.03 20.10 10.94
CA ILE A 179 5.35 20.38 9.54
C ILE A 179 4.20 19.88 8.67
N SER A 180 4.01 20.50 7.51
CA SER A 180 2.97 20.08 6.58
C SER A 180 3.52 19.81 5.20
N ILE A 181 2.95 18.82 4.52
CA ILE A 181 3.22 18.51 3.13
C ILE A 181 1.89 18.55 2.38
N PHE A 182 1.77 19.51 1.48
CA PHE A 182 0.60 19.69 0.64
C PHE A 182 0.85 19.13 -0.76
N TYR A 183 -0.01 18.20 -1.15
CA TYR A 183 -0.07 17.62 -2.48
C TYR A 183 -1.31 18.19 -3.18
N PRO A 184 -1.18 19.18 -4.09
CA PRO A 184 -2.33 19.61 -4.87
C PRO A 184 -2.86 18.42 -5.68
N ASP A 185 -4.17 18.37 -5.93
CA ASP A 185 -4.76 17.27 -6.69
C ASP A 185 -4.10 17.11 -8.06
N THR A 186 -3.72 18.24 -8.68
CA THR A 186 -2.96 18.31 -9.92
C THR A 186 -1.57 17.68 -9.85
N ALA A 187 -0.92 17.65 -8.70
CA ALA A 187 0.31 16.87 -8.50
C ALA A 187 0.04 15.36 -8.57
N LEU A 188 -1.13 14.93 -8.12
CA LEU A 188 -1.55 13.54 -8.06
C LEU A 188 -2.30 13.08 -9.33
N LEU A 189 -2.77 14.00 -10.18
CA LEU A 189 -3.50 13.67 -11.41
C LEU A 189 -2.72 12.72 -12.34
N PRO A 190 -1.41 12.96 -12.64
CA PRO A 190 -0.64 12.01 -13.44
C PRO A 190 -0.52 10.64 -12.76
N LEU A 191 -0.65 10.65 -11.44
CA LEU A 191 -0.60 9.46 -10.62
C LEU A 191 -1.95 8.76 -10.44
N LEU A 192 -3.08 9.33 -10.87
CA LEU A 192 -4.36 8.58 -10.88
C LEU A 192 -4.28 7.31 -11.74
N GLY A 193 -3.33 7.25 -12.68
CA GLY A 193 -2.95 6.05 -13.42
C GLY A 193 -1.73 5.28 -12.89
N THR A 194 -1.00 5.79 -11.87
CA THR A 194 0.20 5.14 -11.29
C THR A 194 0.11 4.83 -9.79
N PHE A 195 -0.87 5.35 -9.05
CA PHE A 195 -1.34 4.71 -7.82
C PHE A 195 -1.71 3.32 -8.26
N ARG A 196 -0.95 2.33 -7.80
CA ARG A 196 -1.22 0.95 -8.18
C ARG A 196 -2.70 0.67 -7.85
N TRP A 197 -3.63 0.31 -8.74
CA TRP A 197 -3.57 -0.64 -9.84
C TRP A 197 -2.17 -1.19 -10.06
N SER A 198 -1.91 -2.36 -9.51
CA SER A 198 -1.19 -3.30 -10.36
C SER A 198 -1.72 -3.12 -11.79
N LEU A 199 -0.85 -2.76 -12.73
CA LEU A 199 -0.99 -3.32 -14.05
C LEU A 199 -0.85 -4.83 -13.83
N HIS A 200 -1.94 -5.47 -13.41
CA HIS A 200 -2.24 -6.76 -13.96
C HIS A 200 -2.53 -6.43 -15.41
N VAL A 201 -1.56 -6.70 -16.29
CA VAL A 201 -2.00 -7.19 -17.59
C VAL A 201 -2.81 -8.44 -17.24
N TYR A 202 -4.13 -8.30 -17.17
CA TYR A 202 -5.01 -9.44 -17.27
C TYR A 202 -4.89 -9.91 -18.71
N SER A 203 -3.88 -10.73 -18.95
CA SER A 203 -3.90 -11.69 -20.03
C SER A 203 -3.35 -13.00 -19.46
N ALA A 204 -4.21 -13.71 -18.74
CA ALA A 204 -4.28 -15.13 -18.99
C ALA A 204 -5.33 -15.31 -20.11
N PRO A 205 -5.10 -16.18 -21.11
CA PRO A 205 -6.19 -16.58 -21.98
C PRO A 205 -7.34 -17.09 -21.10
N ALA A 206 -8.57 -16.90 -21.54
CA ALA A 206 -9.74 -17.52 -20.92
C ALA A 206 -9.40 -18.98 -20.62
N THR A 207 -9.31 -19.30 -19.34
CA THR A 207 -9.18 -20.67 -18.86
C THR A 207 -10.51 -21.39 -19.09
N PRO A 208 -10.51 -22.71 -19.31
CA PRO A 208 -11.74 -23.48 -19.21
C PRO A 208 -12.23 -23.34 -17.76
N GLY A 209 -13.34 -22.64 -17.58
CA GLY A 209 -13.92 -22.32 -16.30
C GLY A 209 -15.14 -21.45 -16.50
N THR A 210 -16.10 -21.53 -15.59
CA THR A 210 -17.32 -20.71 -15.70
C THR A 210 -17.15 -19.42 -14.91
N LYS A 211 -17.27 -18.28 -15.61
CA LYS A 211 -17.17 -16.94 -15.02
C LYS A 211 -18.53 -16.35 -14.69
N THR A 212 -18.65 -15.77 -13.50
CA THR A 212 -19.85 -15.07 -13.03
C THR A 212 -19.47 -13.78 -12.32
N ASN A 213 -20.12 -12.67 -12.66
CA ASN A 213 -19.92 -11.40 -11.95
C ASN A 213 -20.26 -11.59 -10.46
N ALA A 214 -19.37 -11.10 -9.60
CA ALA A 214 -19.69 -11.01 -8.19
C ALA A 214 -20.85 -10.05 -8.03
N GLY A 215 -21.99 -10.60 -7.60
CA GLY A 215 -23.16 -9.82 -7.26
C GLY A 215 -22.84 -8.76 -6.19
N PRO A 216 -23.82 -7.93 -5.80
CA PRO A 216 -23.57 -6.84 -4.86
C PRO A 216 -23.08 -7.31 -3.49
N GLY A 217 -23.20 -8.60 -3.15
CA GLY A 217 -22.89 -9.14 -1.83
C GLY A 217 -23.76 -8.52 -0.73
N LYS A 218 -23.76 -9.12 0.46
CA LYS A 218 -24.41 -8.52 1.63
C LYS A 218 -23.39 -7.75 2.45
N VAL A 219 -23.53 -6.42 2.48
CA VAL A 219 -22.66 -5.54 3.26
C VAL A 219 -23.28 -5.28 4.64
N VAL A 220 -22.56 -5.61 5.72
CA VAL A 220 -22.98 -5.36 7.11
C VAL A 220 -21.87 -4.66 7.89
N PRO A 221 -22.18 -3.77 8.85
CA PRO A 221 -21.16 -3.18 9.70
C PRO A 221 -20.35 -4.23 10.48
N ALA A 222 -19.05 -4.00 10.66
CA ALA A 222 -18.24 -4.86 11.52
C ALA A 222 -18.63 -4.71 13.00
N ARG A 223 -19.00 -5.83 13.66
CA ARG A 223 -19.46 -5.83 15.06
C ARG A 223 -18.40 -5.33 16.07
N SER A 224 -17.12 -5.46 15.74
CA SER A 224 -16.00 -4.97 16.55
C SER A 224 -14.81 -4.64 15.64
N GLY A 225 -14.85 -3.47 15.00
CA GLY A 225 -13.79 -2.97 14.11
C GLY A 225 -14.28 -1.80 13.25
N LYS A 226 -13.36 -1.06 12.61
CA LYS A 226 -13.72 -0.08 11.57
C LYS A 226 -13.90 -0.82 10.25
N GLY A 227 -15.03 -0.63 9.56
CA GLY A 227 -15.29 -1.18 8.22
C GLY A 227 -16.62 -1.91 8.08
N HIS A 228 -16.84 -2.49 6.89
CA HIS A 228 -17.98 -3.33 6.60
C HIS A 228 -17.50 -4.74 6.26
N TRP A 229 -18.24 -5.75 6.70
CA TRP A 229 -18.14 -7.10 6.17
C TRP A 229 -18.99 -7.19 4.93
N GLN A 230 -18.40 -7.59 3.81
CA GLN A 230 -19.14 -8.01 2.63
C GLN A 230 -19.13 -9.53 2.57
N THR A 231 -20.31 -10.12 2.49
CA THR A 231 -20.49 -11.55 2.30
C THR A 231 -20.83 -11.84 0.85
N TYR A 232 -20.10 -12.78 0.26
CA TYR A 232 -20.36 -13.33 -1.05
C TYR A 232 -20.86 -14.77 -0.89
N GLY A 233 -21.90 -15.13 -1.63
CA GLY A 233 -22.45 -16.47 -1.66
C GLY A 233 -22.61 -16.99 -3.08
N VAL A 234 -23.34 -18.10 -3.23
CA VAL A 234 -23.60 -18.73 -4.53
C VAL A 234 -24.30 -17.78 -5.50
N ALA A 235 -25.22 -16.96 -4.99
CA ALA A 235 -25.90 -15.94 -5.81
C ALA A 235 -24.94 -14.88 -6.36
N ASP A 236 -23.77 -14.70 -5.74
CA ASP A 236 -22.72 -13.82 -6.21
C ASP A 236 -21.67 -14.58 -7.04
N GLY A 237 -21.85 -15.86 -7.35
CA GLY A 237 -20.93 -16.62 -8.22
C GLY A 237 -19.91 -17.51 -7.51
N LEU A 238 -19.88 -17.54 -6.17
CA LEU A 238 -19.09 -18.50 -5.41
C LEU A 238 -19.58 -19.94 -5.70
N ALA A 239 -18.66 -20.90 -5.93
CA ALA A 239 -19.03 -22.27 -6.28
C ALA A 239 -19.91 -22.93 -5.20
N ASN A 240 -19.51 -22.82 -3.94
CA ASN A 240 -20.26 -23.36 -2.81
C ASN A 240 -19.96 -22.55 -1.54
N PRO A 241 -20.95 -22.30 -0.65
CA PRO A 241 -20.74 -21.49 0.55
C PRO A 241 -19.91 -22.20 1.62
N ALA A 242 -19.73 -23.52 1.53
CA ALA A 242 -18.86 -24.29 2.41
C ALA A 242 -17.39 -24.12 1.99
N VAL A 243 -16.81 -22.97 2.34
CA VAL A 243 -15.39 -22.68 2.09
C VAL A 243 -14.52 -23.38 3.13
N SER A 244 -13.64 -24.25 2.68
CA SER A 244 -12.72 -25.06 3.50
C SER A 244 -11.29 -24.49 3.52
N ALA A 245 -10.91 -23.74 2.50
CA ALA A 245 -9.58 -23.15 2.37
C ALA A 245 -9.67 -21.77 1.71
N VAL A 246 -8.83 -20.83 2.15
CA VAL A 246 -8.67 -19.50 1.54
C VAL A 246 -7.19 -19.20 1.39
N PHE A 247 -6.79 -18.75 0.21
CA PHE A 247 -5.41 -18.40 -0.10
C PHE A 247 -5.35 -17.19 -1.04
N GLN A 248 -4.45 -16.25 -0.77
CA GLN A 248 -4.16 -15.15 -1.69
C GLN A 248 -2.87 -15.48 -2.45
N ASP A 249 -2.92 -15.50 -3.78
CA ASP A 249 -1.73 -15.72 -4.59
C ASP A 249 -0.87 -14.45 -4.74
N ARG A 250 0.33 -14.61 -5.30
CA ARG A 250 1.26 -13.50 -5.56
C ARG A 250 0.72 -12.45 -6.54
N ASP A 251 -0.26 -12.83 -7.37
CA ASP A 251 -0.95 -11.96 -8.30
C ASP A 251 -2.19 -11.30 -7.67
N GLY A 252 -2.41 -11.49 -6.36
CA GLY A 252 -3.46 -10.83 -5.60
C GLY A 252 -4.84 -11.46 -5.72
N TYR A 253 -5.02 -12.55 -6.48
CA TYR A 253 -6.31 -13.25 -6.54
C TYR A 253 -6.57 -14.00 -5.24
N LEU A 254 -7.83 -14.02 -4.82
CA LEU A 254 -8.29 -14.87 -3.74
C LEU A 254 -8.76 -16.20 -4.31
N TRP A 255 -8.18 -17.29 -3.83
CA TRP A 255 -8.59 -18.65 -4.13
C TRP A 255 -9.35 -19.21 -2.94
N LEU A 256 -10.56 -19.69 -3.22
CA LEU A 256 -11.46 -20.28 -2.24
C LEU A 256 -11.66 -21.74 -2.60
N GLY A 257 -11.19 -22.62 -1.72
CA GLY A 257 -11.45 -24.04 -1.79
C GLY A 257 -12.82 -24.32 -1.20
N THR A 258 -13.66 -25.03 -1.94
CA THR A 258 -15.02 -25.36 -1.52
C THR A 258 -15.26 -26.87 -1.59
N THR A 259 -16.44 -27.32 -1.21
CA THR A 259 -16.84 -28.74 -1.34
C THR A 259 -17.31 -29.13 -2.75
N GLU A 260 -17.50 -28.17 -3.65
CA GLU A 260 -17.99 -28.39 -5.03
C GLU A 260 -17.12 -27.64 -6.04
N GLY A 261 -15.81 -27.66 -5.81
CA GLY A 261 -14.80 -27.09 -6.68
C GLY A 261 -14.08 -25.92 -6.01
N MET A 262 -13.42 -25.15 -6.85
CA MET A 262 -12.61 -24.02 -6.43
C MET A 262 -13.11 -22.74 -7.10
N SER A 263 -13.12 -21.65 -6.35
CA SER A 263 -13.43 -20.32 -6.87
C SER A 263 -12.19 -19.43 -6.83
N ARG A 264 -11.83 -18.84 -7.97
CA ARG A 264 -10.88 -17.73 -8.05
C ARG A 264 -11.65 -16.42 -8.08
N PHE A 265 -11.28 -15.47 -7.24
CA PHE A 265 -11.89 -14.15 -7.15
C PHE A 265 -10.85 -13.06 -7.39
N ASN A 266 -11.15 -12.18 -8.36
CA ASN A 266 -10.26 -11.06 -8.74
C ASN A 266 -10.70 -9.70 -8.13
N GLY A 267 -11.70 -9.70 -7.25
CA GLY A 267 -12.32 -8.50 -6.71
C GLY A 267 -13.62 -8.07 -7.40
N ILE A 268 -13.90 -8.62 -8.60
CA ILE A 268 -15.06 -8.26 -9.43
C ILE A 268 -15.88 -9.49 -9.86
N GLU A 269 -15.23 -10.58 -10.24
CA GLU A 269 -15.86 -11.81 -10.75
C GLU A 269 -15.27 -13.06 -10.10
N PHE A 270 -16.11 -14.08 -9.98
CA PHE A 270 -15.69 -15.44 -9.65
C PHE A 270 -15.50 -16.26 -10.92
N GLU A 271 -14.43 -17.02 -10.95
CA GLU A 271 -14.20 -18.08 -11.92
C GLU A 271 -14.10 -19.40 -11.19
N ASN A 272 -14.96 -20.34 -11.56
CA ASN A 272 -15.07 -21.63 -10.90
C ASN A 272 -14.42 -22.74 -11.71
N PHE A 273 -13.69 -23.60 -11.01
CA PHE A 273 -12.99 -24.75 -11.56
C PHE A 273 -13.46 -26.02 -10.86
N THR A 274 -13.77 -27.04 -11.67
CA THR A 274 -14.27 -28.34 -11.24
C THR A 274 -13.51 -29.47 -11.92
N THR A 275 -13.89 -30.70 -11.62
CA THR A 275 -13.41 -31.89 -12.35
C THR A 275 -13.68 -31.83 -13.86
N GLU A 276 -14.70 -31.10 -14.32
CA GLU A 276 -14.95 -30.87 -15.75
C GLU A 276 -13.86 -29.99 -16.40
N ASP A 277 -13.21 -29.14 -15.61
CA ASP A 277 -12.12 -28.25 -16.04
C ASP A 277 -10.73 -28.88 -15.86
N GLY A 278 -10.68 -30.14 -15.39
CA GLY A 278 -9.46 -30.93 -15.24
C GLY A 278 -8.91 -31.02 -13.82
N LEU A 279 -9.56 -30.42 -12.82
CA LEU A 279 -9.22 -30.60 -11.41
C LEU A 279 -9.37 -32.08 -11.01
N VAL A 280 -8.49 -32.60 -10.15
CA VAL A 280 -8.52 -34.02 -9.78
C VAL A 280 -9.71 -34.40 -8.87
N GLY A 281 -10.29 -33.44 -8.15
CA GLY A 281 -11.46 -33.65 -7.31
C GLY A 281 -12.06 -32.34 -6.81
N ASP A 282 -13.38 -32.29 -6.66
CA ASP A 282 -14.11 -31.05 -6.35
C ASP A 282 -14.05 -30.65 -4.87
N VAL A 283 -13.76 -31.58 -3.96
CA VAL A 283 -13.61 -31.25 -2.54
C VAL A 283 -12.19 -30.77 -2.29
N ILE A 284 -12.01 -29.45 -2.17
CA ILE A 284 -10.71 -28.83 -1.88
C ILE A 284 -10.47 -28.82 -0.37
N SER A 285 -9.28 -29.21 0.06
CA SER A 285 -8.88 -29.24 1.47
C SER A 285 -7.74 -28.27 1.79
N SER A 286 -6.92 -27.93 0.80
CA SER A 286 -5.75 -27.08 0.97
C SER A 286 -5.33 -26.43 -0.33
N ILE A 287 -4.75 -25.23 -0.22
CA ILE A 287 -4.26 -24.43 -1.34
C ILE A 287 -2.87 -23.92 -0.97
N TYR A 288 -1.92 -24.02 -1.89
CA TYR A 288 -0.55 -23.52 -1.70
C TYR A 288 0.05 -23.03 -3.02
N GLN A 289 0.84 -21.95 -2.98
CA GLN A 289 1.64 -21.53 -4.15
C GLN A 289 3.11 -21.81 -3.90
N ASP A 290 3.73 -22.61 -4.75
CA ASP A 290 5.16 -22.92 -4.65
C ASP A 290 6.06 -21.76 -5.08
N ARG A 291 7.36 -21.87 -4.82
CA ARG A 291 8.37 -20.86 -5.20
C ARG A 291 8.40 -20.56 -6.69
N ASP A 292 8.13 -21.55 -7.53
CA ASP A 292 8.13 -21.42 -8.99
C ASP A 292 6.84 -20.77 -9.52
N GLY A 293 5.85 -20.58 -8.65
CA GLY A 293 4.60 -19.88 -8.94
C GLY A 293 3.43 -20.79 -9.26
N TYR A 294 3.61 -22.11 -9.28
CA TYR A 294 2.51 -23.04 -9.49
C TYR A 294 1.59 -23.07 -8.26
N LEU A 295 0.30 -23.12 -8.53
CA LEU A 295 -0.69 -23.36 -7.49
C LEU A 295 -0.91 -24.85 -7.31
N TRP A 296 -1.01 -25.27 -6.07
CA TRP A 296 -1.22 -26.65 -5.67
C TRP A 296 -2.49 -26.74 -4.84
N PHE A 297 -3.33 -27.71 -5.20
CA PHE A 297 -4.63 -27.93 -4.61
C PHE A 297 -4.69 -29.34 -4.06
N GLY A 298 -4.87 -29.45 -2.76
CA GLY A 298 -5.15 -30.73 -2.11
C GLY A 298 -6.64 -31.03 -2.22
N THR A 299 -6.96 -32.24 -2.65
CA THR A 299 -8.35 -32.71 -2.77
C THR A 299 -8.53 -34.08 -2.10
N ALA A 300 -9.77 -34.56 -2.03
CA ALA A 300 -10.06 -35.92 -1.61
C ALA A 300 -9.58 -37.01 -2.61
N ALA A 301 -9.22 -36.63 -3.84
CA ALA A 301 -8.91 -37.55 -4.95
C ALA A 301 -7.47 -37.41 -5.48
N GLY A 302 -6.65 -36.56 -4.88
CA GLY A 302 -5.25 -36.33 -5.27
C GLY A 302 -4.82 -34.88 -5.10
N ALA A 303 -3.61 -34.58 -5.57
CA ALA A 303 -3.08 -33.23 -5.68
C ALA A 303 -3.20 -32.71 -7.11
N GLY A 304 -3.81 -31.54 -7.30
CA GLY A 304 -3.81 -30.82 -8.58
C GLY A 304 -2.77 -29.71 -8.58
N ARG A 305 -1.86 -29.70 -9.55
CA ARG A 305 -0.95 -28.58 -9.82
C ARG A 305 -1.47 -27.76 -10.99
N PHE A 306 -1.58 -26.46 -10.83
CA PHE A 306 -2.07 -25.54 -11.83
C PHE A 306 -1.00 -24.53 -12.22
N ASP A 307 -0.77 -24.40 -13.53
CA ASP A 307 0.21 -23.49 -14.12
C ASP A 307 -0.40 -22.16 -14.61
N GLY A 308 -1.68 -21.93 -14.29
CA GLY A 308 -2.46 -20.80 -14.80
C GLY A 308 -3.30 -21.14 -16.04
N LYS A 309 -3.14 -22.32 -16.64
CA LYS A 309 -3.89 -22.77 -17.83
C LYS A 309 -4.45 -24.18 -17.69
N VAL A 310 -3.66 -25.12 -17.19
CA VAL A 310 -4.02 -26.53 -17.12
C VAL A 310 -3.68 -27.13 -15.76
N PHE A 311 -4.48 -28.14 -15.36
CA PHE A 311 -4.19 -28.95 -14.20
C PHE A 311 -3.33 -30.16 -14.58
N THR A 312 -2.26 -30.37 -13.83
CA THR A 312 -1.52 -31.63 -13.78
C THR A 312 -1.88 -32.34 -12.48
N ASN A 313 -2.45 -33.53 -12.59
CA ASN A 313 -2.96 -34.26 -11.43
C ASN A 313 -1.99 -35.34 -10.98
N PHE A 314 -1.85 -35.47 -9.67
CA PHE A 314 -1.02 -36.48 -9.02
C PHE A 314 -1.87 -37.30 -8.06
N THR A 315 -1.73 -38.61 -8.16
CA THR A 315 -2.44 -39.61 -7.35
C THR A 315 -1.44 -40.62 -6.77
N THR A 316 -1.95 -41.61 -6.05
CA THR A 316 -1.21 -42.80 -5.62
C THR A 316 -0.49 -43.51 -6.76
N ARG A 317 -0.99 -43.41 -8.00
CA ARG A 317 -0.32 -43.95 -9.19
C ARG A 317 0.98 -43.22 -9.53
N ASP A 318 1.10 -41.97 -9.11
CA ASP A 318 2.25 -41.10 -9.35
C ASP A 318 3.22 -41.09 -8.15
N GLY A 319 2.89 -41.85 -7.09
CA GLY A 319 3.74 -42.06 -5.92
C GLY A 319 3.29 -41.35 -4.65
N LEU A 320 2.15 -40.66 -4.64
CA LEU A 320 1.56 -40.15 -3.39
C LEU A 320 1.27 -41.31 -2.42
N PRO A 321 1.50 -41.13 -1.10
CA PRO A 321 1.13 -42.16 -0.11
C PRO A 321 -0.38 -42.46 -0.06
N HIS A 322 -1.22 -41.45 -0.33
CA HIS A 322 -2.68 -41.57 -0.39
C HIS A 322 -3.28 -40.41 -1.21
N ASP A 323 -4.43 -40.63 -1.84
CA ASP A 323 -5.09 -39.64 -2.71
C ASP A 323 -5.73 -38.49 -1.91
N GLU A 324 -6.30 -38.77 -0.73
CA GLU A 324 -6.80 -37.72 0.16
C GLU A 324 -5.65 -36.85 0.72
N ILE A 325 -5.49 -35.65 0.15
CA ILE A 325 -4.55 -34.63 0.58
C ILE A 325 -5.24 -33.74 1.62
N ARG A 326 -4.53 -33.41 2.70
CA ARG A 326 -5.01 -32.57 3.80
C ARG A 326 -4.21 -31.28 3.96
N SER A 327 -2.95 -31.30 3.54
CA SER A 327 -2.07 -30.13 3.60
C SER A 327 -0.97 -30.23 2.56
N ILE A 328 -0.51 -29.06 2.11
CA ILE A 328 0.61 -28.91 1.19
C ILE A 328 1.53 -27.83 1.73
N TYR A 329 2.83 -28.09 1.72
CA TYR A 329 3.83 -27.14 2.21
C TYR A 329 5.15 -27.31 1.46
N GLN A 330 5.86 -26.21 1.18
CA GLN A 330 7.21 -26.28 0.62
C GLN A 330 8.26 -25.98 1.69
N ASP A 331 9.24 -26.86 1.85
CA ASP A 331 10.32 -26.68 2.82
C ASP A 331 11.39 -25.69 2.34
N ARG A 332 12.44 -25.52 3.14
CA ARG A 332 13.54 -24.58 2.85
C ARG A 332 14.38 -24.98 1.64
N ASP A 333 14.56 -26.28 1.43
CA ASP A 333 15.36 -26.86 0.35
C ASP A 333 14.60 -26.94 -0.98
N GLY A 334 13.30 -26.64 -0.95
CA GLY A 334 12.44 -26.52 -2.12
C GLY A 334 11.56 -27.75 -2.36
N TYR A 335 11.62 -28.77 -1.49
CA TYR A 335 10.75 -29.94 -1.61
C TYR A 335 9.32 -29.61 -1.18
N LEU A 336 8.36 -30.13 -1.94
CA LEU A 336 6.95 -30.07 -1.58
C LEU A 336 6.59 -31.28 -0.73
N TRP A 337 5.89 -31.02 0.37
CA TRP A 337 5.40 -32.00 1.31
C TRP A 337 3.89 -32.03 1.24
N PHE A 338 3.34 -33.23 1.04
CA PHE A 338 1.92 -33.49 0.94
C PHE A 338 1.52 -34.31 2.16
N GLY A 339 0.79 -33.68 3.09
CA GLY A 339 0.14 -34.39 4.18
C GLY A 339 -1.08 -35.14 3.64
N THR A 340 -1.04 -36.46 3.67
CA THR A 340 -2.10 -37.33 3.16
C THR A 340 -2.76 -38.12 4.30
N ALA A 341 -3.89 -38.77 4.04
CA ALA A 341 -4.53 -39.64 5.04
C ALA A 341 -3.66 -40.84 5.50
N ALA A 342 -2.65 -41.25 4.72
CA ALA A 342 -1.75 -42.36 5.06
C ALA A 342 -0.31 -41.94 5.44
N GLY A 343 -0.07 -40.64 5.68
CA GLY A 343 1.25 -40.11 6.02
C GLY A 343 1.69 -38.97 5.10
N ALA A 344 2.98 -38.63 5.13
CA ALA A 344 3.52 -37.53 4.33
C ALA A 344 4.24 -38.06 3.09
N GLY A 345 3.97 -37.46 1.92
CA GLY A 345 4.73 -37.69 0.70
C GLY A 345 5.60 -36.48 0.39
N ARG A 346 6.85 -36.70 -0.02
CA ARG A 346 7.76 -35.62 -0.43
C ARG A 346 7.94 -35.64 -1.95
N PHE A 347 7.86 -34.49 -2.59
CA PHE A 347 8.00 -34.30 -4.03
C PHE A 347 9.17 -33.37 -4.33
N ASP A 348 10.03 -33.78 -5.26
CA ASP A 348 11.24 -33.04 -5.67
C ASP A 348 11.05 -32.21 -6.96
N GLY A 349 9.83 -32.13 -7.46
CA GLY A 349 9.51 -31.51 -8.75
C GLY A 349 9.33 -32.52 -9.88
N LYS A 350 9.72 -33.78 -9.67
CA LYS A 350 9.61 -34.87 -10.67
C LYS A 350 8.97 -36.14 -10.12
N VAL A 351 9.36 -36.56 -8.92
CA VAL A 351 8.93 -37.84 -8.33
C VAL A 351 8.56 -37.68 -6.87
N PHE A 352 7.63 -38.53 -6.41
CA PHE A 352 7.31 -38.68 -5.00
C PHE A 352 8.24 -39.69 -4.34
N THR A 353 8.72 -39.34 -3.15
CA THR A 353 9.45 -40.22 -2.24
C THR A 353 8.69 -40.27 -0.92
N ASN A 354 8.43 -41.48 -0.44
CA ASN A 354 7.72 -41.77 0.80
C ASN A 354 8.69 -42.01 1.97
#